data_AF-A0A9P7EY36-F1
#
_entry.id   AF-A0A9P7EY36-F1
#
_cell.length_a   1.000
_cell.length_b   1.000
_cell.length_c   1.000
_cell.angle_alpha   90.00
_cell.angle_beta   90.00
_cell.angle_gamma   90.00
#
_symmetry.space_group_name_H-M   'P 1'
#
loop_
_entity.id
_entity.type
_entity.pdbx_description
1 polymer ?
#
loop_
_entity_poly.entity_id
_entity_poly.type
_entity_poly.pdbx_seq_one_letter_code
_entity_poly.pdbx_strand_id
1 'polypeptide(L)'
;MFRVAFLGTGSHGFGSHADPIALALSCLSEAGRDIFALYAIYCFLNEPGVFIGCFLTLTAAGIYVSSIRQTTEEDVESECVTRVGKLHRWPALKLIQKIKPRYPVVFVFAAVLVGYMLFVSFTMIHENEWTTHTPEPQWGFTSELESKPGDCHRRPLLFHSHRKTLENYDRFNNILLIVFFSHARYGANLDYHREVYSDYFPNIFYIGPASREDSGFDHSYDVFVDSYHSDEDLTDPSYYKMAGRMAHHMLYTALQEQDCYDGYLWVPFDTLLNIPRLEKFDREFFWYHSPWGLPVFNPAQDNNLSLGLHAPPVNVSPDPSINLTETWRGWGSDWCDPHVGVGVCMEAFWKVPVHLRERLAAFTNGETRLIGGSADTMYIPGRHRRIFMEVLSLFLETTCFLEIAVPTTLHLVAPRHEPILFVDHWWIYQPPFNASFVRQKWEEGYEVDTFHTFHWGERDGDNVWRANYENVVDIRRLLRESAERQQVVFPVR
;
A
#
# COMPACT_ATOMS: atom_id res chain seq x y z
N MET A 1 -22.30 29.70 -15.25
CA MET A 1 -23.07 30.02 -16.47
C MET A 1 -24.16 28.96 -16.58
N PHE A 2 -25.41 29.37 -16.29
CA PHE A 2 -26.73 28.71 -16.42
C PHE A 2 -27.59 29.08 -15.20
N ARG A 3 -28.34 30.18 -15.37
CA ARG A 3 -29.46 30.59 -14.52
C ARG A 3 -30.72 29.96 -15.12
N VAL A 4 -31.48 29.22 -14.34
CA VAL A 4 -32.86 28.86 -14.70
C VAL A 4 -33.79 29.84 -13.99
N ALA A 5 -34.56 30.58 -14.77
CA ALA A 5 -35.52 31.57 -14.33
C ALA A 5 -36.83 30.88 -13.92
N PHE A 6 -37.35 31.23 -12.74
CA PHE A 6 -38.75 30.99 -12.40
C PHE A 6 -39.60 32.10 -13.00
N LEU A 7 -40.41 31.75 -14.00
CA LEU A 7 -41.51 32.58 -14.46
C LEU A 7 -42.73 32.30 -13.58
N GLY A 8 -43.26 33.36 -12.98
CA GLY A 8 -44.52 33.33 -12.26
C GLY A 8 -45.72 33.27 -13.20
N THR A 9 -46.72 32.50 -12.78
CA THR A 9 -48.13 32.62 -13.16
C THR A 9 -48.88 32.34 -11.86
N GLY A 10 -49.64 33.26 -11.28
CA GLY A 10 -50.89 33.75 -11.83
C GLY A 10 -52.01 33.16 -10.98
N SER A 11 -52.49 33.93 -10.01
CA SER A 11 -53.58 33.56 -9.11
C SER A 11 -54.90 33.48 -9.88
N HIS A 12 -55.41 32.26 -10.09
CA HIS A 12 -56.82 32.05 -10.38
C HIS A 12 -57.33 30.85 -9.60
N GLY A 13 -58.33 31.11 -8.75
CA GLY A 13 -59.07 30.08 -8.04
C GLY A 13 -59.82 29.20 -9.03
N PHE A 14 -59.51 27.90 -8.98
CA PHE A 14 -60.37 26.84 -9.49
C PHE A 14 -60.32 25.71 -8.46
N GLY A 15 -61.45 25.46 -7.82
CA GLY A 15 -61.67 24.23 -7.05
C GLY A 15 -61.76 23.08 -8.04
N SER A 16 -60.64 22.44 -8.32
CA SER A 16 -60.61 21.15 -9.01
C SER A 16 -60.38 20.06 -7.97
N HIS A 17 -61.37 19.19 -7.78
CA HIS A 17 -61.12 17.88 -7.18
C HIS A 17 -60.01 17.22 -8.00
N ALA A 18 -58.81 17.12 -7.43
CA ALA A 18 -57.73 16.38 -8.05
C ALA A 18 -58.23 14.95 -8.29
N ASP A 19 -58.20 14.52 -9.55
CA ASP A 19 -58.60 13.17 -9.92
C ASP A 19 -57.71 12.20 -9.12
N PRO A 20 -58.29 11.36 -8.24
CA PRO A 20 -57.51 10.43 -7.42
C PRO A 20 -56.65 9.48 -8.27
N ILE A 21 -57.01 9.27 -9.53
CA ILE A 21 -56.20 8.50 -10.49
C ILE A 21 -54.94 9.28 -10.88
N ALA A 22 -55.05 10.58 -11.15
CA ALA A 22 -53.89 11.42 -11.47
C ALA A 22 -52.92 11.55 -10.29
N LEU A 23 -53.46 11.64 -9.07
CA LEU A 23 -52.65 11.66 -7.85
C LEU A 23 -51.94 10.31 -7.64
N ALA A 24 -52.65 9.19 -7.83
CA ALA A 24 -52.06 7.85 -7.73
C ALA A 24 -50.97 7.61 -8.78
N LEU A 25 -51.17 8.06 -10.02
CA LEU A 25 -50.17 7.95 -11.09
C LEU A 25 -48.93 8.82 -10.82
N SER A 26 -49.12 10.02 -10.25
CA SER A 26 -48.01 10.87 -9.80
C SER A 26 -47.18 10.19 -8.69
N CYS A 27 -47.84 9.61 -7.69
CA CYS A 27 -47.17 8.86 -6.63
C CYS A 27 -46.44 7.62 -7.15
N LEU A 28 -47.01 6.88 -8.11
CA LEU A 28 -46.36 5.73 -8.74
C LEU A 28 -45.16 6.14 -9.59
N SER A 29 -45.23 7.29 -10.27
CA SER A 29 -44.11 7.85 -11.04
C SER A 29 -42.94 8.26 -10.14
N GLU A 30 -43.22 8.95 -9.04
CA GLU A 30 -42.20 9.32 -8.05
C GLU A 30 -41.59 8.07 -7.38
N ALA A 31 -42.42 7.10 -6.99
CA ALA A 31 -41.93 5.82 -6.44
C ALA A 31 -41.06 5.05 -7.46
N GLY A 32 -41.42 5.06 -8.74
CA GLY A 32 -40.61 4.47 -9.81
C GLY A 32 -39.26 5.18 -9.97
N ARG A 33 -39.23 6.51 -9.84
CA ARG A 33 -37.99 7.30 -9.88
C ARG A 33 -37.08 6.98 -8.70
N ASP A 34 -37.65 6.86 -7.49
CA ASP A 34 -36.90 6.54 -6.27
C ASP A 34 -36.37 5.10 -6.28
N ILE A 35 -37.15 4.13 -6.80
CA ILE A 35 -36.70 2.75 -6.99
C ILE A 35 -35.56 2.69 -8.03
N PHE A 36 -35.67 3.45 -9.13
CA PHE A 36 -34.61 3.51 -10.14
C PHE A 36 -33.34 4.16 -9.59
N ALA A 37 -33.46 5.21 -8.76
CA ALA A 37 -32.34 5.82 -8.07
C ALA A 37 -31.67 4.85 -7.08
N LEU A 38 -32.46 4.07 -6.32
CA LEU A 38 -31.95 3.00 -5.45
C LEU A 38 -31.27 1.88 -6.24
N TYR A 39 -31.79 1.50 -7.41
CA TYR A 39 -31.18 0.53 -8.31
C TYR A 39 -29.84 1.04 -8.89
N ALA A 40 -29.79 2.32 -9.28
CA ALA A 40 -28.53 2.95 -9.71
C ALA A 40 -27.52 3.00 -8.55
N ILE A 41 -27.94 3.39 -7.35
CA ILE A 41 -27.10 3.37 -6.13
C ILE A 41 -26.61 1.94 -5.84
N TYR A 42 -27.47 0.93 -5.97
CA TYR A 42 -27.13 -0.49 -5.82
C TYR A 42 -26.09 -0.97 -6.84
N CYS A 43 -26.19 -0.52 -8.09
CA CYS A 43 -25.24 -0.90 -9.13
C CYS A 43 -23.87 -0.20 -9.00
N PHE A 44 -23.78 0.90 -8.23
CA PHE A 44 -22.60 1.78 -8.22
C PHE A 44 -21.93 1.97 -6.85
N LEU A 45 -22.51 1.48 -5.74
CA LEU A 45 -21.92 1.58 -4.40
C LEU A 45 -21.75 0.20 -3.75
N ASN A 46 -20.57 -0.04 -3.19
CA ASN A 46 -20.26 -1.25 -2.41
C ASN A 46 -21.23 -1.44 -1.23
N GLU A 47 -21.36 -2.70 -0.82
CA GLU A 47 -22.45 -3.32 -0.04
C GLU A 47 -23.08 -2.54 1.15
N PRO A 48 -22.36 -1.75 1.99
CA PRO A 48 -23.03 -1.03 3.07
C PRO A 48 -23.94 0.11 2.61
N GLY A 49 -23.76 0.64 1.39
CA GLY A 49 -24.55 1.77 0.88
C GLY A 49 -26.02 1.43 0.64
N VAL A 50 -26.31 0.19 0.25
CA VAL A 50 -27.66 -0.30 -0.07
C VAL A 50 -28.50 -0.43 1.21
N PHE A 51 -27.92 -0.99 2.27
CA PHE A 51 -28.59 -1.14 3.56
C PHE A 51 -28.95 0.23 4.17
N ILE A 52 -28.02 1.18 4.12
CA ILE A 52 -28.26 2.55 4.62
C ILE A 52 -29.33 3.25 3.78
N GLY A 53 -29.28 3.11 2.44
CA GLY A 53 -30.29 3.65 1.53
C GLY A 53 -31.69 3.12 1.84
N CYS A 54 -31.86 1.80 1.92
CA CYS A 54 -33.15 1.18 2.25
C CYS A 54 -33.66 1.59 3.63
N PHE A 55 -32.79 1.67 4.64
CA PHE A 55 -33.16 2.10 5.99
C PHE A 55 -33.67 3.56 6.02
N LEU A 56 -33.00 4.46 5.29
CA LEU A 56 -33.40 5.86 5.18
C LEU A 56 -34.75 6.00 4.46
N THR A 57 -34.98 5.27 3.37
CA THR A 57 -36.26 5.31 2.63
C THR A 57 -37.42 4.79 3.49
N LEU A 58 -37.21 3.71 4.25
CA LEU A 58 -38.24 3.16 5.15
C LEU A 58 -38.54 4.11 6.32
N THR A 59 -37.51 4.77 6.86
CA THR A 59 -37.67 5.78 7.92
C THR A 59 -38.46 6.98 7.41
N ALA A 60 -38.13 7.48 6.21
CA ALA A 60 -38.85 8.58 5.57
C ALA A 60 -40.33 8.23 5.29
N ALA A 61 -40.60 7.01 4.80
CA ALA A 61 -41.96 6.52 4.60
C ALA A 61 -42.73 6.43 5.93
N GLY A 62 -42.09 5.95 7.00
CA GLY A 62 -42.68 5.89 8.35
C GLY A 62 -43.02 7.27 8.92
N ILE A 63 -42.13 8.25 8.74
CA ILE A 63 -42.37 9.65 9.14
C ILE A 63 -43.53 10.25 8.35
N TYR A 64 -43.56 10.04 7.02
CA TYR A 64 -44.63 10.56 6.16
C TYR A 64 -46.01 10.00 6.53
N VAL A 65 -46.11 8.68 6.74
CA VAL A 65 -47.37 8.04 7.19
C VAL A 65 -47.81 8.54 8.56
N SER A 66 -46.86 8.79 9.47
CA SER A 66 -47.15 9.32 10.81
C SER A 66 -47.62 10.78 10.76
N SER A 67 -47.04 11.58 9.87
CA SER A 67 -47.43 12.99 9.65
C SER A 67 -48.82 13.12 9.02
N ILE A 68 -49.18 12.24 8.06
CA ILE A 68 -50.54 12.18 7.52
C ILE A 68 -51.55 11.81 8.62
N ARG A 69 -51.18 10.89 9.52
CA ARG A 69 -52.06 10.48 10.61
C ARG A 69 -52.33 11.62 11.60
N GLN A 70 -51.30 12.39 11.97
CA GLN A 70 -51.46 13.54 12.88
C GLN A 70 -52.32 14.65 12.27
N THR A 71 -52.11 14.99 11.00
CA THR A 71 -52.90 16.03 10.31
C THR A 71 -54.38 15.64 10.18
N THR A 72 -54.69 14.36 9.98
CA THR A 72 -56.09 13.90 9.97
C THR A 72 -56.76 13.86 11.35
N GLU A 73 -56.01 13.86 12.45
CA GLU A 73 -56.57 13.93 13.81
C GLU A 73 -56.78 15.39 14.25
N GLU A 74 -55.90 16.32 13.87
CA GLU A 74 -56.04 17.76 14.21
C GLU A 74 -57.15 18.47 13.41
N ASP A 75 -57.37 18.13 12.14
CA ASP A 75 -58.46 18.71 11.34
C ASP A 75 -59.86 18.25 11.79
N VAL A 76 -59.96 17.12 12.52
CA VAL A 76 -61.25 16.63 13.06
C VAL A 76 -61.60 17.32 14.39
N GLU A 77 -60.63 17.83 15.15
CA GLU A 77 -60.88 18.61 16.36
C GLU A 77 -61.04 20.12 16.11
N SER A 78 -60.46 20.67 15.04
CA SER A 78 -60.49 22.12 14.76
C SER A 78 -61.81 22.67 14.18
N GLU A 79 -62.72 21.83 13.66
CA GLU A 79 -63.96 22.31 13.02
C GLU A 79 -65.20 22.31 13.95
N CYS A 80 -65.04 21.93 15.23
CA CYS A 80 -66.17 21.78 16.15
C CYS A 80 -66.23 22.79 17.30
N VAL A 81 -65.66 24.00 17.17
CA VAL A 81 -65.95 25.12 18.10
C VAL A 81 -65.88 26.47 17.39
N THR A 82 -67.01 26.93 16.81
CA THR A 82 -67.60 28.29 16.96
C THR A 82 -68.57 28.64 15.82
N ARG A 83 -69.88 28.52 16.08
CA ARG A 83 -70.90 29.59 15.88
C ARG A 83 -72.33 29.05 16.08
N VAL A 84 -72.94 29.47 17.19
CA VAL A 84 -74.39 29.40 17.43
C VAL A 84 -75.00 30.73 17.00
N GLY A 85 -76.01 30.71 16.13
CA GLY A 85 -76.73 31.94 15.74
C GLY A 85 -77.85 31.79 14.70
N LYS A 86 -78.94 31.09 15.07
CA LYS A 86 -80.35 31.25 14.60
C LYS A 86 -80.76 30.89 13.15
N LEU A 87 -81.57 29.82 13.09
CA LEU A 87 -82.95 29.73 12.54
C LEU A 87 -83.19 29.94 11.02
N HIS A 88 -83.29 28.86 10.24
CA HIS A 88 -84.56 28.30 9.73
C HIS A 88 -84.36 27.09 8.77
N ARG A 89 -85.31 26.15 8.88
CA ARG A 89 -85.61 24.93 8.08
C ARG A 89 -84.96 24.81 6.68
N TRP A 90 -84.48 23.60 6.35
CA TRP A 90 -85.04 22.69 5.31
C TRP A 90 -84.38 21.29 5.38
N PRO A 91 -85.05 20.21 4.91
CA PRO A 91 -84.62 18.83 5.11
C PRO A 91 -84.07 18.21 3.82
N ALA A 92 -82.75 18.08 3.70
CA ALA A 92 -82.12 17.19 2.73
C ALA A 92 -80.62 17.07 3.03
N LEU A 93 -80.19 15.92 3.55
CA LEU A 93 -79.00 15.17 3.12
C LEU A 93 -78.79 14.00 4.10
N LYS A 94 -79.45 12.88 3.82
CA LYS A 94 -78.96 11.55 4.22
C LYS A 94 -78.06 11.06 3.08
N LEU A 95 -76.83 11.54 3.01
CA LEU A 95 -75.76 10.91 2.24
C LEU A 95 -74.43 11.49 2.73
N ILE A 96 -73.40 10.66 2.87
CA ILE A 96 -72.09 10.97 3.48
C ILE A 96 -72.05 10.74 5.00
N GLN A 97 -72.30 9.49 5.41
CA GLN A 97 -71.77 8.98 6.66
C GLN A 97 -71.50 7.47 6.52
N LYS A 98 -70.50 7.12 5.71
CA LYS A 98 -69.78 5.83 5.72
C LYS A 98 -68.73 5.82 4.61
N ILE A 99 -67.59 6.45 4.84
CA ILE A 99 -66.35 5.98 4.23
C ILE A 99 -65.44 5.67 5.41
N LYS A 100 -65.34 4.39 5.75
CA LYS A 100 -64.32 3.88 6.68
C LYS A 100 -63.05 3.67 5.85
N PRO A 101 -61.98 4.45 5.99
CA PRO A 101 -60.69 4.08 5.46
C PRO A 101 -60.07 3.15 6.51
N ARG A 102 -60.35 1.84 6.42
CA ARG A 102 -59.70 0.86 7.32
C ARG A 102 -58.87 -0.19 6.63
N TYR A 103 -58.70 -0.10 5.32
CA TYR A 103 -57.99 -1.11 4.55
C TYR A 103 -56.79 -0.63 3.72
N PRO A 104 -56.71 0.59 3.14
CA PRO A 104 -55.62 0.86 2.19
C PRO A 104 -54.24 0.90 2.86
N VAL A 105 -54.13 1.45 4.07
CA VAL A 105 -52.84 1.55 4.78
C VAL A 105 -52.32 0.17 5.21
N VAL A 106 -53.19 -0.71 5.68
CA VAL A 106 -52.81 -2.07 6.09
C VAL A 106 -52.38 -2.91 4.89
N PHE A 107 -53.06 -2.75 3.74
CA PHE A 107 -52.68 -3.43 2.51
C PHE A 107 -51.35 -2.93 1.94
N VAL A 108 -51.07 -1.62 1.99
CA VAL A 108 -49.77 -1.07 1.56
C VAL A 108 -48.65 -1.58 2.47
N PHE A 109 -48.85 -1.60 3.79
CA PHE A 109 -47.85 -2.09 4.73
C PHE A 109 -47.58 -3.59 4.55
N ALA A 110 -48.63 -4.38 4.33
CA ALA A 110 -48.51 -5.81 4.04
C ALA A 110 -47.76 -6.06 2.72
N ALA A 111 -48.04 -5.28 1.68
CA ALA A 111 -47.36 -5.40 0.39
C ALA A 111 -45.86 -5.06 0.49
N VAL A 112 -45.51 -4.00 1.22
CA VAL A 112 -44.10 -3.63 1.48
C VAL A 112 -43.38 -4.71 2.29
N LEU A 113 -44.03 -5.26 3.32
CA LEU A 113 -43.44 -6.32 4.14
C LEU A 113 -43.19 -7.60 3.31
N VAL A 114 -44.14 -8.00 2.46
CA VAL A 114 -43.99 -9.15 1.57
C VAL A 114 -42.86 -8.92 0.57
N GLY A 115 -42.78 -7.73 -0.03
CA GLY A 115 -41.68 -7.36 -0.94
C GLY A 115 -40.31 -7.44 -0.25
N TYR A 116 -40.21 -6.96 0.99
CA TYR A 116 -38.98 -7.04 1.79
C TYR A 116 -38.59 -8.48 2.10
N MET A 117 -39.54 -9.33 2.52
CA MET A 117 -39.27 -10.73 2.82
C MET A 117 -38.81 -11.51 1.58
N LEU A 118 -39.38 -11.21 0.40
CA LEU A 118 -38.94 -11.79 -0.87
C LEU A 118 -37.54 -11.32 -1.25
N PHE A 119 -37.22 -10.04 -1.07
CA PHE A 119 -35.90 -9.50 -1.32
C PHE A 119 -34.83 -10.13 -0.41
N VAL A 120 -35.07 -10.19 0.90
CA VAL A 120 -34.14 -10.83 1.87
C VAL A 120 -33.96 -12.31 1.57
N SER A 121 -35.03 -13.02 1.19
CA SER A 121 -34.93 -14.43 0.81
C SER A 121 -34.11 -14.60 -0.47
N PHE A 122 -34.30 -13.73 -1.46
CA PHE A 122 -33.54 -13.73 -2.71
C PHE A 122 -32.05 -13.45 -2.46
N THR A 123 -31.71 -12.47 -1.62
CA THR A 123 -30.30 -12.16 -1.29
C THR A 123 -29.65 -13.30 -0.52
N MET A 124 -30.34 -13.92 0.44
CA MET A 124 -29.80 -15.08 1.18
C MET A 124 -29.63 -16.33 0.31
N ILE A 125 -30.51 -16.54 -0.67
CA ILE A 125 -30.38 -17.67 -1.61
C ILE A 125 -29.18 -17.45 -2.54
N HIS A 126 -28.97 -16.22 -3.04
CA HIS A 126 -27.88 -15.93 -3.97
C HIS A 126 -26.51 -15.71 -3.32
N GLU A 127 -26.43 -15.22 -2.07
CA GLU A 127 -25.15 -15.22 -1.32
C GLU A 127 -24.59 -16.65 -1.17
N ASN A 128 -25.46 -17.64 -1.06
CA ASN A 128 -25.08 -19.05 -0.93
C ASN A 128 -24.62 -19.69 -2.26
N GLU A 129 -25.10 -19.17 -3.40
CA GLU A 129 -24.64 -19.58 -4.75
C GLU A 129 -23.31 -18.92 -5.14
N TRP A 130 -23.07 -17.67 -4.73
CA TRP A 130 -21.83 -16.96 -5.03
C TRP A 130 -20.64 -17.40 -4.18
N THR A 131 -20.90 -17.87 -2.95
CA THR A 131 -19.86 -18.46 -2.10
C THR A 131 -19.48 -19.89 -2.51
N THR A 132 -20.31 -20.58 -3.30
CA THR A 132 -20.08 -21.99 -3.69
C THR A 132 -19.54 -22.17 -5.11
N HIS A 133 -19.43 -21.11 -5.91
CA HIS A 133 -18.87 -21.13 -7.27
C HIS A 133 -17.77 -20.09 -7.49
N THR A 134 -16.82 -19.97 -6.55
CA THR A 134 -15.50 -19.49 -6.94
C THR A 134 -14.82 -20.60 -7.75
N PRO A 135 -14.44 -20.37 -9.02
CA PRO A 135 -13.58 -21.30 -9.73
C PRO A 135 -12.33 -21.47 -8.88
N GLU A 136 -12.02 -22.72 -8.53
CA GLU A 136 -10.77 -23.07 -7.85
C GLU A 136 -9.63 -22.41 -8.63
N PRO A 137 -8.90 -21.44 -8.04
CA PRO A 137 -7.84 -20.79 -8.75
C PRO A 137 -6.79 -21.84 -9.07
N GLN A 138 -6.52 -22.05 -10.36
CA GLN A 138 -5.39 -22.88 -10.82
C GLN A 138 -4.02 -22.36 -10.34
N TRP A 139 -3.99 -21.22 -9.64
CA TRP A 139 -2.89 -20.85 -8.75
C TRP A 139 -2.96 -21.74 -7.52
N GLY A 140 -2.30 -22.89 -7.59
CA GLY A 140 -2.12 -23.80 -6.47
C GLY A 140 -1.39 -23.13 -5.31
N PHE A 141 -2.12 -22.36 -4.50
CA PHE A 141 -1.89 -22.24 -3.07
C PHE A 141 -2.34 -23.56 -2.43
N THR A 142 -1.75 -24.67 -2.86
CA THR A 142 -1.75 -25.85 -2.02
C THR A 142 -0.99 -25.45 -0.77
N SER A 143 -1.70 -25.40 0.35
CA SER A 143 -1.20 -25.47 1.72
C SER A 143 -0.31 -26.70 2.00
N GLU A 144 0.25 -27.33 0.96
CA GLU A 144 1.23 -28.42 0.99
C GLU A 144 2.69 -27.92 1.00
N LEU A 145 2.93 -26.63 1.26
CA LEU A 145 4.29 -26.11 1.51
C LEU A 145 4.69 -26.17 3.00
N GLU A 146 4.03 -27.00 3.80
CA GLU A 146 4.69 -27.67 4.94
C GLU A 146 5.38 -28.95 4.43
N SER A 147 6.13 -28.85 3.32
CA SER A 147 7.19 -29.82 3.13
C SER A 147 8.09 -29.68 4.35
N LYS A 148 8.15 -30.74 5.17
CA LYS A 148 9.24 -30.96 6.13
C LYS A 148 10.53 -30.35 5.56
N PRO A 149 11.40 -29.70 6.35
CA PRO A 149 12.66 -29.18 5.86
C PRO A 149 13.46 -30.34 5.28
N GLY A 150 13.24 -30.62 3.99
CA GLY A 150 14.12 -31.38 3.16
C GLY A 150 15.43 -30.61 3.17
N ASP A 151 16.52 -31.35 3.16
CA ASP A 151 17.86 -30.81 3.20
C ASP A 151 18.05 -29.82 2.03
N CYS A 152 17.80 -28.53 2.30
CA CYS A 152 17.87 -27.48 1.29
C CYS A 152 19.36 -27.22 1.08
N HIS A 153 19.92 -27.85 0.05
CA HIS A 153 21.33 -27.75 -0.24
C HIS A 153 21.66 -26.36 -0.78
N ARG A 154 22.31 -25.54 0.05
CA ARG A 154 22.81 -24.22 -0.36
C ARG A 154 23.76 -24.37 -1.55
N ARG A 155 23.51 -23.58 -2.60
CA ARG A 155 24.51 -23.43 -3.66
C ARG A 155 25.77 -22.80 -3.06
N PRO A 156 26.96 -23.27 -3.45
CA PRO A 156 28.18 -22.65 -2.98
C PRO A 156 28.22 -21.21 -3.48
N LEU A 157 28.40 -20.26 -2.55
CA LEU A 157 28.73 -18.89 -2.93
C LEU A 157 30.10 -18.89 -3.61
N LEU A 158 30.25 -18.08 -4.67
CA LEU A 158 31.51 -17.94 -5.41
C LEU A 158 32.71 -17.66 -4.49
N PHE A 159 32.43 -17.01 -3.35
CA PHE A 159 33.37 -16.83 -2.28
C PHE A 159 32.82 -17.43 -0.98
N HIS A 160 33.49 -18.45 -0.45
CA HIS A 160 33.30 -18.85 0.94
C HIS A 160 34.30 -18.04 1.76
N SER A 161 33.80 -17.21 2.67
CA SER A 161 34.64 -16.55 3.67
C SER A 161 35.35 -17.64 4.49
N HIS A 162 36.57 -18.01 4.13
CA HIS A 162 37.46 -18.77 5.00
C HIS A 162 37.92 -17.95 6.21
N ARG A 163 37.55 -16.66 6.28
CA ARG A 163 37.70 -15.87 7.49
C ARG A 163 36.75 -16.43 8.54
N LYS A 164 37.32 -16.88 9.66
CA LYS A 164 36.56 -17.13 10.88
C LYS A 164 35.70 -15.90 11.15
N THR A 165 34.39 -16.08 11.14
CA THR A 165 33.45 -15.15 11.76
C THR A 165 33.95 -14.84 13.16
N LEU A 166 33.66 -13.64 13.66
CA LEU A 166 34.01 -13.29 15.03
C LEU A 166 33.47 -14.38 15.96
N GLU A 167 34.36 -14.99 16.74
CA GLU A 167 33.99 -16.10 17.63
C GLU A 167 32.82 -15.62 18.51
N ASN A 168 31.67 -16.32 18.41
CA ASN A 168 30.42 -16.07 19.14
C ASN A 168 29.46 -15.00 18.58
N TYR A 169 29.60 -14.51 17.34
CA TYR A 169 28.53 -13.77 16.67
C TYR A 169 27.73 -14.67 15.74
N ASP A 170 26.44 -14.86 16.01
CA ASP A 170 25.59 -15.82 15.27
C ASP A 170 24.30 -15.23 14.69
N ARG A 171 24.06 -13.93 14.91
CA ARG A 171 22.77 -13.27 14.63
C ARG A 171 22.34 -13.31 13.17
N PHE A 172 23.29 -13.30 12.25
CA PHE A 172 23.06 -13.29 10.80
C PHE A 172 23.65 -14.54 10.09
N ASN A 173 23.94 -15.62 10.82
CA ASN A 173 24.61 -16.82 10.27
C ASN A 173 23.85 -17.52 9.14
N ASN A 174 22.52 -17.43 9.13
CA ASN A 174 21.68 -18.02 8.09
C ASN A 174 20.92 -16.96 7.26
N ILE A 175 21.39 -15.71 7.31
CA ILE A 175 20.89 -14.64 6.48
C ILE A 175 21.85 -14.46 5.31
N LEU A 176 21.30 -14.28 4.11
CA LEU A 176 22.07 -13.89 2.94
C LEU A 176 22.07 -12.37 2.81
N LEU A 177 23.26 -11.76 2.92
CA LEU A 177 23.45 -10.37 2.55
C LEU A 177 23.64 -10.29 1.04
N ILE A 178 22.64 -9.80 0.32
CA ILE A 178 22.69 -9.56 -1.12
C ILE A 178 23.15 -8.12 -1.34
N VAL A 179 24.33 -7.96 -1.93
CA VAL A 179 24.93 -6.66 -2.23
C VAL A 179 24.94 -6.45 -3.73
N PHE A 180 24.16 -5.50 -4.22
CA PHE A 180 24.09 -5.23 -5.66
C PHE A 180 24.96 -4.04 -6.08
N PHE A 181 25.44 -4.12 -7.32
CA PHE A 181 26.21 -3.07 -7.97
C PHE A 181 25.35 -2.41 -9.04
N SER A 182 24.96 -1.15 -8.85
CA SER A 182 24.33 -0.33 -9.90
C SER A 182 25.35 0.12 -10.94
N HIS A 183 26.60 0.37 -10.54
CA HIS A 183 27.65 0.89 -11.41
C HIS A 183 28.97 0.11 -11.28
N ALA A 184 29.81 0.21 -12.29
CA ALA A 184 31.09 -0.51 -12.36
C ALA A 184 32.20 0.09 -11.47
N ARG A 185 31.97 1.29 -10.93
CA ARG A 185 32.92 2.12 -10.17
C ARG A 185 33.31 1.58 -8.79
N TYR A 186 32.65 0.54 -8.31
CA TYR A 186 32.80 0.06 -6.92
C TYR A 186 33.86 -1.02 -6.73
N GLY A 187 34.50 -1.50 -7.81
CA GLY A 187 35.49 -2.58 -7.75
C GLY A 187 36.65 -2.33 -6.78
N ALA A 188 37.17 -1.08 -6.73
CA ALA A 188 38.30 -0.71 -5.87
C ALA A 188 38.04 -0.79 -4.36
N ASN A 189 36.77 -0.91 -3.95
CA ASN A 189 36.35 -0.81 -2.55
C ASN A 189 35.76 -2.10 -1.99
N LEU A 190 35.59 -3.12 -2.84
CA LEU A 190 34.94 -4.38 -2.51
C LEU A 190 35.60 -5.08 -1.32
N ASP A 191 36.93 -5.09 -1.28
CA ASP A 191 37.69 -5.73 -0.21
C ASP A 191 37.45 -5.08 1.16
N TYR A 192 37.18 -3.78 1.22
CA TYR A 192 36.91 -3.07 2.46
C TYR A 192 35.50 -3.31 2.98
N HIS A 193 34.51 -3.25 2.09
CA HIS A 193 33.16 -3.66 2.42
C HIS A 193 33.16 -5.10 2.96
N ARG A 194 33.87 -6.01 2.28
CA ARG A 194 34.04 -7.40 2.75
C ARG A 194 34.71 -7.46 4.10
N GLU A 195 35.82 -6.75 4.27
CA GLU A 195 36.58 -6.76 5.50
C GLU A 195 35.76 -6.32 6.72
N VAL A 196 34.85 -5.36 6.54
CA VAL A 196 33.96 -4.91 7.61
C VAL A 196 32.82 -5.89 7.85
N TYR A 197 32.09 -6.30 6.80
CA TYR A 197 30.81 -7.00 7.00
C TYR A 197 30.90 -8.53 7.02
N SER A 198 31.96 -9.14 6.48
CA SER A 198 32.14 -10.61 6.54
C SER A 198 32.29 -11.17 7.95
N ASP A 199 32.62 -10.31 8.92
CA ASP A 199 32.70 -10.69 10.33
C ASP A 199 31.32 -10.96 10.95
N TYR A 200 30.26 -10.39 10.36
CA TYR A 200 28.88 -10.47 10.84
C TYR A 200 27.97 -11.27 9.90
N PHE A 201 28.22 -11.20 8.59
CA PHE A 201 27.50 -11.96 7.56
C PHE A 201 28.44 -12.98 6.93
N PRO A 202 28.38 -14.27 7.32
CA PRO A 202 29.18 -15.31 6.66
C PRO A 202 28.73 -15.59 5.23
N ASN A 203 27.48 -15.23 4.88
CA ASN A 203 26.91 -15.41 3.55
C ASN A 203 26.69 -14.05 2.91
N ILE A 204 27.58 -13.66 2.00
CA ILE A 204 27.44 -12.43 1.21
C ILE A 204 27.41 -12.81 -0.26
N PHE A 205 26.37 -12.40 -0.97
CA PHE A 205 26.20 -12.59 -2.40
C PHE A 205 26.30 -11.25 -3.12
N TYR A 206 27.40 -11.07 -3.84
CA TYR A 206 27.66 -9.89 -4.66
C TYR A 206 27.07 -10.11 -6.06
N ILE A 207 26.22 -9.20 -6.54
CA ILE A 207 25.56 -9.31 -7.86
C ILE A 207 25.64 -7.99 -8.64
N GLY A 208 25.92 -8.06 -9.94
CA GLY A 208 26.01 -6.89 -10.82
C GLY A 208 25.58 -7.21 -12.25
N PRO A 209 25.40 -6.20 -13.11
CA PRO A 209 24.88 -6.40 -14.47
C PRO A 209 25.87 -7.00 -15.46
N ALA A 210 25.34 -7.46 -16.60
CA ALA A 210 26.11 -7.98 -17.72
C ALA A 210 26.96 -6.90 -18.42
N SER A 211 26.42 -5.69 -18.57
CA SER A 211 27.11 -4.54 -19.20
C SER A 211 28.03 -3.86 -18.18
N ARG A 212 29.32 -4.20 -18.23
CA ARG A 212 30.37 -3.73 -17.30
C ARG A 212 31.12 -2.49 -17.82
N GLU A 213 30.47 -1.61 -18.57
CA GLU A 213 31.14 -0.65 -19.47
C GLU A 213 31.95 0.48 -18.80
N ASP A 214 31.91 0.69 -17.47
CA ASP A 214 32.85 1.64 -16.85
C ASP A 214 34.25 1.03 -16.67
N SER A 215 35.26 1.82 -17.02
CA SER A 215 36.65 1.61 -16.58
C SER A 215 36.71 1.57 -15.05
N GLY A 216 37.22 0.47 -14.48
CA GLY A 216 37.31 0.29 -13.01
C GLY A 216 37.02 -1.13 -12.50
N PHE A 217 36.61 -2.05 -13.38
CA PHE A 217 36.38 -3.46 -13.05
C PHE A 217 37.62 -4.35 -13.22
N ASP A 218 38.81 -3.89 -12.84
CA ASP A 218 40.05 -4.68 -13.01
C ASP A 218 40.10 -5.95 -12.11
N HIS A 219 39.11 -6.16 -11.23
CA HIS A 219 39.10 -7.24 -10.22
C HIS A 219 37.77 -7.99 -9.97
N SER A 220 36.64 -7.76 -10.68
CA SER A 220 35.32 -8.33 -10.26
C SER A 220 35.01 -9.74 -10.79
N TYR A 221 35.90 -10.70 -10.55
CA TYR A 221 35.59 -12.13 -10.76
C TYR A 221 34.66 -12.69 -9.67
N ASP A 222 34.47 -11.94 -8.59
CA ASP A 222 33.71 -12.37 -7.41
C ASP A 222 32.28 -11.81 -7.34
N VAL A 223 31.82 -11.19 -8.43
CA VAL A 223 30.46 -10.65 -8.54
C VAL A 223 29.70 -11.55 -9.50
N PHE A 224 28.59 -12.11 -9.04
CA PHE A 224 27.67 -12.85 -9.90
C PHE A 224 27.14 -11.90 -10.98
N VAL A 225 27.24 -12.32 -12.23
CA VAL A 225 26.79 -11.52 -13.36
C VAL A 225 25.34 -11.89 -13.66
N ASP A 226 24.46 -10.95 -13.37
CA ASP A 226 23.09 -11.00 -13.84
C ASP A 226 23.04 -10.81 -15.35
N SER A 227 22.20 -11.58 -16.04
CA SER A 227 22.11 -11.52 -17.51
C SER A 227 21.46 -10.24 -18.03
N TYR A 228 20.84 -9.44 -17.17
CA TYR A 228 20.26 -8.17 -17.56
C TYR A 228 21.35 -7.17 -17.93
N HIS A 229 21.23 -6.60 -19.13
CA HIS A 229 22.05 -5.49 -19.56
C HIS A 229 21.44 -4.20 -19.04
N SER A 230 22.27 -3.32 -18.47
CA SER A 230 21.82 -2.00 -18.05
C SER A 230 21.19 -1.29 -19.24
N ASP A 231 19.97 -0.79 -19.05
CA ASP A 231 19.27 0.09 -19.98
C ASP A 231 19.57 1.58 -19.67
N GLU A 232 20.61 1.84 -18.87
CA GLU A 232 21.14 3.17 -18.63
C GLU A 232 21.65 3.81 -19.93
N ASP A 233 21.03 4.93 -20.27
CA ASP A 233 21.55 5.83 -21.29
C ASP A 233 22.41 6.89 -20.61
N LEU A 234 23.73 6.65 -20.56
CA LEU A 234 24.69 7.60 -20.01
C LEU A 234 24.99 8.78 -20.96
N THR A 235 24.43 8.79 -22.17
CA THR A 235 24.70 9.84 -23.16
C THR A 235 23.89 11.12 -22.92
N ASP A 236 22.77 11.01 -22.19
CA ASP A 236 21.95 12.15 -21.79
C ASP A 236 22.04 12.40 -20.26
N PRO A 237 22.89 13.34 -19.80
CA PRO A 237 22.99 13.66 -18.38
C PRO A 237 21.74 14.32 -17.79
N SER A 238 20.77 14.72 -18.62
CA SER A 238 19.47 15.26 -18.20
C SER A 238 18.34 14.22 -18.18
N TYR A 239 18.52 13.10 -18.86
CA TYR A 239 17.57 11.99 -18.93
C TYR A 239 18.24 10.70 -18.43
N TYR A 240 18.42 10.65 -17.12
CA TYR A 240 18.97 9.49 -16.44
C TYR A 240 17.93 8.36 -16.43
N LYS A 241 17.95 7.50 -17.45
CA LYS A 241 17.22 6.22 -17.41
C LYS A 241 17.91 5.34 -16.38
N MET A 242 17.47 5.41 -15.14
CA MET A 242 18.04 4.63 -14.06
C MET A 242 17.91 3.13 -14.32
N ALA A 243 18.98 2.40 -14.02
CA ALA A 243 19.03 0.95 -13.87
C ALA A 243 18.09 0.39 -12.76
N GLY A 244 17.03 1.10 -12.37
CA GLY A 244 16.06 0.59 -11.40
C GLY A 244 15.45 -0.74 -11.86
N ARG A 245 15.22 -0.92 -13.16
CA ARG A 245 14.77 -2.22 -13.68
C ARG A 245 15.78 -3.33 -13.45
N MET A 246 17.03 -3.05 -13.80
CA MET A 246 18.16 -3.94 -13.57
C MET A 246 18.29 -4.31 -12.09
N ALA A 247 18.13 -3.37 -11.16
CA ALA A 247 18.29 -3.62 -9.73
C ALA A 247 17.27 -4.62 -9.17
N HIS A 248 15.96 -4.49 -9.46
CA HIS A 248 15.01 -5.51 -9.00
C HIS A 248 15.05 -6.80 -9.84
N HIS A 249 15.56 -6.78 -11.07
CA HIS A 249 15.89 -8.01 -11.79
C HIS A 249 17.01 -8.78 -11.07
N MET A 250 18.10 -8.08 -10.67
CA MET A 250 19.18 -8.67 -9.88
C MET A 250 18.67 -9.23 -8.54
N LEU A 251 17.76 -8.53 -7.86
CA LEU A 251 17.10 -9.07 -6.68
C LEU A 251 16.37 -10.39 -6.99
N TYR A 252 15.56 -10.42 -8.05
CA TYR A 252 14.86 -11.62 -8.46
C TYR A 252 15.82 -12.78 -8.73
N THR A 253 16.88 -12.53 -9.50
CA THR A 253 17.93 -13.52 -9.79
C THR A 253 18.62 -14.00 -8.52
N ALA A 254 18.99 -13.11 -7.60
CA ALA A 254 19.63 -13.48 -6.35
C ALA A 254 18.73 -14.40 -5.49
N LEU A 255 17.44 -14.07 -5.36
CA LEU A 255 16.46 -14.90 -4.65
C LEU A 255 16.20 -16.24 -5.35
N GLN A 256 16.28 -16.28 -6.69
CA GLN A 256 16.14 -17.51 -7.48
C GLN A 256 17.34 -18.44 -7.31
N GLU A 257 18.54 -17.87 -7.36
CA GLU A 257 19.80 -18.60 -7.35
C GLU A 257 20.20 -19.06 -5.94
N GLN A 258 19.72 -18.38 -4.90
CA GLN A 258 20.08 -18.63 -3.51
C GLN A 258 18.84 -18.88 -2.67
N ASP A 259 18.33 -20.11 -2.67
CA ASP A 259 17.00 -20.45 -2.17
C ASP A 259 16.97 -21.13 -0.78
N CYS A 260 18.10 -21.17 -0.07
CA CYS A 260 18.24 -21.95 1.16
C CYS A 260 18.76 -21.11 2.35
N TYR A 261 18.15 -19.94 2.57
CA TYR A 261 18.45 -19.02 3.67
C TYR A 261 17.19 -18.64 4.47
N ASP A 262 17.35 -18.36 5.77
CA ASP A 262 16.26 -17.95 6.67
C ASP A 262 15.76 -16.54 6.36
N GLY A 263 16.56 -15.75 5.64
CA GLY A 263 16.16 -14.45 5.14
C GLY A 263 17.22 -13.81 4.26
N TYR A 264 16.81 -12.73 3.61
CA TYR A 264 17.57 -12.04 2.57
C TYR A 264 17.60 -10.56 2.89
N LEU A 265 18.79 -10.02 3.17
CA LEU A 265 19.02 -8.59 3.37
C LEU A 265 19.57 -8.01 2.07
N TRP A 266 18.79 -7.16 1.41
CA TRP A 266 19.13 -6.53 0.13
C TRP A 266 19.64 -5.12 0.35
N VAL A 267 20.82 -4.83 -0.21
CA VAL A 267 21.48 -3.52 -0.11
C VAL A 267 22.29 -3.17 -1.37
N PRO A 268 22.37 -1.90 -1.81
CA PRO A 268 23.38 -1.50 -2.78
C PRO A 268 24.77 -1.47 -2.11
N PHE A 269 25.80 -1.53 -2.93
CA PHE A 269 27.19 -1.57 -2.46
C PHE A 269 27.60 -0.33 -1.64
N ASP A 270 27.04 0.83 -1.95
CA ASP A 270 27.27 2.11 -1.27
C ASP A 270 26.26 2.37 -0.14
N THR A 271 25.73 1.32 0.48
CA THR A 271 24.96 1.44 1.71
C THR A 271 25.82 1.12 2.94
N LEU A 272 25.78 2.02 3.92
CA LEU A 272 26.27 1.72 5.26
C LEU A 272 25.21 0.92 6.03
N LEU A 273 25.64 -0.17 6.66
CA LEU A 273 24.84 -1.00 7.55
C LEU A 273 25.25 -0.82 9.01
N ASN A 274 24.32 -0.35 9.83
CA ASN A 274 24.49 -0.25 11.29
C ASN A 274 24.12 -1.59 11.96
N ILE A 275 25.04 -2.57 11.93
CA ILE A 275 24.77 -3.97 12.33
C ILE A 275 24.19 -4.13 13.74
N PRO A 276 24.74 -3.48 14.79
CA PRO A 276 24.20 -3.58 16.14
C PRO A 276 22.75 -3.13 16.25
N ARG A 277 22.36 -2.15 15.43
CA ARG A 277 21.00 -1.63 15.36
C ARG A 277 20.07 -2.57 14.58
N LEU A 278 20.54 -3.10 13.44
CA LEU A 278 19.80 -4.09 12.65
C LEU A 278 19.56 -5.40 13.43
N GLU A 279 20.44 -5.78 14.37
CA GLU A 279 20.25 -6.94 15.24
C GLU A 279 18.94 -6.88 16.06
N LYS A 280 18.43 -5.68 16.34
CA LYS A 280 17.19 -5.49 17.10
C LYS A 280 15.93 -5.81 16.30
N PHE A 281 16.04 -5.90 14.98
CA PHE A 281 14.90 -6.19 14.12
C PHE A 281 14.56 -7.68 14.18
N ASP A 282 13.28 -7.99 14.30
CA ASP A 282 12.80 -9.36 14.27
C ASP A 282 12.85 -9.89 12.83
N ARG A 283 13.71 -10.90 12.62
CA ARG A 283 13.97 -11.55 11.34
C ARG A 283 12.82 -12.43 10.84
N GLU A 284 11.76 -12.58 11.64
CA GLU A 284 10.51 -13.16 11.16
C GLU A 284 9.72 -12.17 10.31
N PHE A 285 9.93 -10.86 10.43
CA PHE A 285 9.13 -9.87 9.71
C PHE A 285 9.90 -9.20 8.58
N PHE A 286 9.17 -8.64 7.61
CA PHE A 286 9.78 -7.80 6.59
C PHE A 286 10.36 -6.53 7.21
N TRP A 287 11.54 -6.10 6.74
CA TRP A 287 12.12 -4.80 7.14
C TRP A 287 12.13 -3.89 5.93
N TYR A 288 11.59 -2.69 6.07
CA TYR A 288 11.51 -1.72 4.99
C TYR A 288 11.21 -0.33 5.55
N HIS A 289 11.63 0.70 4.82
CA HIS A 289 11.26 2.09 5.08
C HIS A 289 9.79 2.36 4.67
N SER A 290 8.84 1.79 5.41
CA SER A 290 7.39 1.76 5.09
C SER A 290 6.60 2.93 5.69
N PRO A 291 5.60 3.50 4.99
CA PRO A 291 4.65 4.45 5.57
C PRO A 291 3.83 3.88 6.74
N TRP A 292 3.71 2.56 6.80
CA TRP A 292 2.98 1.84 7.84
C TRP A 292 3.90 0.94 8.66
N GLY A 293 5.21 1.15 8.57
CA GLY A 293 6.19 0.36 9.29
C GLY A 293 6.04 0.57 10.79
N LEU A 294 6.18 -0.50 11.56
CA LEU A 294 6.28 -0.42 13.01
C LEU A 294 7.72 -0.09 13.41
N PRO A 295 7.95 1.00 14.15
CA PRO A 295 9.28 1.30 14.66
C PRO A 295 9.80 0.20 15.57
N VAL A 296 11.07 -0.14 15.41
CA VAL A 296 11.76 -1.08 16.30
C VAL A 296 12.32 -0.34 17.49
N PHE A 297 12.04 -0.84 18.69
CA PHE A 297 12.52 -0.26 19.95
C PHE A 297 14.03 0.07 19.91
N ASN A 298 14.36 1.29 20.32
CA ASN A 298 15.72 1.82 20.36
C ASN A 298 16.03 2.31 21.79
N PRO A 299 16.88 1.61 22.56
CA PRO A 299 17.22 2.03 23.92
C PRO A 299 18.04 3.33 23.98
N ALA A 300 18.55 3.81 22.84
CA ALA A 300 19.28 5.06 22.74
C ALA A 300 18.38 6.29 22.52
N GLN A 301 17.08 6.09 22.31
CA GLN A 301 16.09 7.14 22.15
C GLN A 301 15.05 7.05 23.26
N ASP A 302 14.59 8.20 23.76
CA ASP A 302 13.43 8.23 24.65
C ASP A 302 12.22 7.67 23.89
N ASN A 303 11.45 6.78 24.52
CA ASN A 303 10.31 6.04 23.94
C ASN A 303 9.22 6.89 23.25
N ASN A 304 9.36 8.21 23.24
CA ASN A 304 8.63 9.08 22.35
C ASN A 304 9.22 8.95 20.94
N LEU A 305 8.76 7.91 20.22
CA LEU A 305 8.80 7.81 18.76
C LEU A 305 8.08 9.02 18.16
N SER A 306 8.75 10.16 18.19
CA SER A 306 8.21 11.40 17.65
C SER A 306 8.17 11.23 16.13
N LEU A 307 6.95 11.24 15.60
CA LEU A 307 6.55 11.05 14.19
C LEU A 307 7.24 11.99 13.16
N GLY A 308 8.32 12.68 13.52
CA GLY A 308 9.06 13.62 12.67
C GLY A 308 10.58 13.44 12.67
N LEU A 309 11.13 12.38 13.30
CA LEU A 309 12.57 12.08 13.28
C LEU A 309 12.94 10.93 12.34
N HIS A 310 12.12 10.69 11.32
CA HIS A 310 12.33 9.66 10.30
C HIS A 310 12.20 10.30 8.91
N ALA A 311 12.90 9.77 7.91
CA ALA A 311 12.60 10.15 6.52
C ALA A 311 11.14 9.73 6.18
N PRO A 312 10.37 10.56 5.46
CA PRO A 312 9.00 10.20 5.11
C PRO A 312 8.99 9.29 3.87
N PRO A 313 8.32 8.12 3.92
CA PRO A 313 8.10 7.29 2.75
C PRO A 313 7.03 7.89 1.82
N VAL A 314 7.04 7.49 0.54
CA VAL A 314 6.22 8.11 -0.50
C VAL A 314 5.01 7.24 -0.85
N ASN A 315 3.81 7.79 -0.70
CA ASN A 315 2.59 7.16 -1.21
C ASN A 315 2.29 7.67 -2.61
N VAL A 316 2.18 6.76 -3.59
CA VAL A 316 1.98 7.13 -4.99
C VAL A 316 0.58 6.71 -5.45
N SER A 317 -0.22 7.68 -5.89
CA SER A 317 -1.57 7.43 -6.38
C SER A 317 -1.55 6.98 -7.85
N PRO A 318 -2.27 5.91 -8.21
CA PRO A 318 -2.47 5.46 -9.58
C PRO A 318 -3.65 6.15 -10.26
N ASP A 319 -4.12 7.29 -9.74
CA ASP A 319 -5.20 8.06 -10.33
C ASP A 319 -4.88 8.39 -11.80
N PRO A 320 -5.57 7.76 -12.77
CA PRO A 320 -5.29 7.94 -14.18
C PRO A 320 -5.66 9.34 -14.68
N SER A 321 -6.39 10.14 -13.87
CA SER A 321 -6.67 11.54 -14.16
C SER A 321 -5.52 12.48 -13.82
N ILE A 322 -4.54 12.02 -13.02
CA ILE A 322 -3.34 12.78 -12.70
C ILE A 322 -2.29 12.48 -13.75
N ASN A 323 -2.04 13.45 -14.64
CA ASN A 323 -0.93 13.35 -15.58
C ASN A 323 0.40 13.65 -14.88
N LEU A 324 1.01 12.62 -14.31
CA LEU A 324 2.29 12.73 -13.60
C LEU A 324 3.42 13.28 -14.49
N THR A 325 3.31 13.20 -15.82
CA THR A 325 4.30 13.77 -16.75
C THR A 325 4.20 15.29 -16.88
N GLU A 326 3.01 15.87 -16.72
CA GLU A 326 2.78 17.31 -16.92
C GLU A 326 3.47 18.16 -15.86
N THR A 327 3.51 17.67 -14.62
CA THR A 327 4.14 18.37 -13.49
C THR A 327 5.52 17.83 -13.14
N TRP A 328 6.06 16.89 -13.92
CA TRP A 328 7.37 16.28 -13.64
C TRP A 328 8.51 17.27 -13.91
N ARG A 329 9.38 17.43 -12.92
CA ARG A 329 10.49 18.39 -12.86
C ARG A 329 11.86 17.71 -12.99
N GLY A 330 11.89 16.44 -13.32
CA GLY A 330 13.11 15.65 -13.37
C GLY A 330 13.45 14.98 -12.04
N TRP A 331 14.43 14.08 -12.11
CA TRP A 331 14.97 13.37 -10.95
C TRP A 331 15.48 14.33 -9.87
N GLY A 332 15.28 13.96 -8.61
CA GLY A 332 15.66 14.73 -7.42
C GLY A 332 14.60 15.75 -6.98
N SER A 333 14.06 16.54 -7.92
CA SER A 333 12.92 17.43 -7.62
C SER A 333 11.62 16.65 -7.48
N ASP A 334 11.43 15.67 -8.37
CA ASP A 334 10.39 14.65 -8.26
C ASP A 334 11.06 13.28 -8.15
N TRP A 335 10.69 12.54 -7.11
CA TRP A 335 11.33 11.27 -6.71
C TRP A 335 11.12 10.14 -7.74
N CYS A 336 10.13 10.24 -8.63
CA CYS A 336 9.82 9.20 -9.61
C CYS A 336 9.70 9.77 -11.03
N ASP A 337 10.31 9.09 -12.01
CA ASP A 337 10.07 9.33 -13.43
C ASP A 337 8.77 8.65 -13.86
N PRO A 338 7.75 9.40 -14.34
CA PRO A 338 6.48 8.84 -14.75
C PRO A 338 6.54 7.85 -15.93
N HIS A 339 7.60 7.86 -16.76
CA HIS A 339 7.74 6.96 -17.92
C HIS A 339 8.12 5.53 -17.52
N VAL A 340 8.78 5.36 -16.39
CA VAL A 340 9.05 4.09 -15.72
C VAL A 340 8.25 3.97 -14.42
N GLY A 341 7.33 4.91 -14.20
CA GLY A 341 6.62 5.12 -12.96
C GLY A 341 5.26 4.43 -12.95
N VAL A 342 4.30 5.13 -12.36
CA VAL A 342 2.99 4.61 -11.95
C VAL A 342 2.23 3.89 -13.06
N GLY A 343 2.12 4.49 -14.25
CA GLY A 343 1.32 3.94 -15.35
C GLY A 343 1.76 2.53 -15.75
N VAL A 344 3.06 2.35 -15.94
CA VAL A 344 3.65 1.06 -16.32
C VAL A 344 3.61 0.05 -15.16
N CYS A 345 3.80 0.52 -13.93
CA CYS A 345 3.67 -0.32 -12.73
C CYS A 345 2.24 -0.82 -12.52
N MET A 346 1.22 -0.06 -12.92
CA MET A 346 -0.18 -0.48 -12.77
C MET A 346 -0.54 -1.67 -13.67
N GLU A 347 0.05 -1.78 -14.85
CA GLU A 347 -0.16 -2.94 -15.72
C GLU A 347 0.26 -4.25 -15.04
N ALA A 348 1.39 -4.23 -14.33
CA ALA A 348 1.86 -5.34 -13.51
C ALA A 348 0.96 -5.55 -12.29
N PHE A 349 0.61 -4.46 -11.58
CA PHE A 349 -0.25 -4.51 -10.40
C PHE A 349 -1.58 -5.20 -10.69
N TRP A 350 -2.23 -4.92 -11.81
CA TRP A 350 -3.52 -5.54 -12.14
C TRP A 350 -3.45 -7.06 -12.38
N LYS A 351 -2.28 -7.59 -12.72
CA LYS A 351 -2.04 -9.04 -12.83
C LYS A 351 -1.92 -9.72 -11.46
N VAL A 352 -1.64 -8.97 -10.39
CA VAL A 352 -1.53 -9.50 -9.04
C VAL A 352 -2.88 -10.07 -8.58
N PRO A 353 -2.91 -11.26 -7.94
CA PRO A 353 -4.13 -11.83 -7.40
C PRO A 353 -4.92 -10.87 -6.52
N VAL A 354 -6.25 -10.87 -6.68
CA VAL A 354 -7.18 -9.93 -6.02
C VAL A 354 -6.96 -9.89 -4.50
N HIS A 355 -6.83 -11.05 -3.85
CA HIS A 355 -6.68 -11.15 -2.40
C HIS A 355 -5.41 -10.44 -1.85
N LEU A 356 -4.33 -10.38 -2.62
CA LEU A 356 -3.12 -9.62 -2.26
C LEU A 356 -3.34 -8.11 -2.46
N ARG A 357 -4.05 -7.72 -3.53
CA ARG A 357 -4.39 -6.31 -3.80
C ARG A 357 -5.35 -5.73 -2.77
N GLU A 358 -6.38 -6.46 -2.35
CA GLU A 358 -7.32 -6.04 -1.30
C GLU A 358 -6.61 -5.73 0.01
N ARG A 359 -5.52 -6.44 0.28
CA ARG A 359 -4.71 -6.25 1.46
C ARG A 359 -3.90 -4.94 1.38
N LEU A 360 -3.34 -4.60 0.22
CA LEU A 360 -2.75 -3.28 0.02
C LEU A 360 -3.79 -2.17 0.18
N ALA A 361 -4.98 -2.37 -0.41
CA ALA A 361 -6.11 -1.46 -0.29
C ALA A 361 -6.53 -1.21 1.18
N ALA A 362 -6.35 -2.19 2.07
CA ALA A 362 -6.63 -2.01 3.50
C ALA A 362 -5.74 -0.97 4.19
N PHE A 363 -4.49 -0.77 3.72
CA PHE A 363 -3.61 0.29 4.22
C PHE A 363 -3.99 1.68 3.71
N THR A 364 -4.79 1.73 2.65
CA THR A 364 -5.09 2.94 1.88
C THR A 364 -6.59 3.23 1.86
N ASN A 365 -7.31 2.83 2.92
CA ASN A 365 -8.75 3.07 3.09
C ASN A 365 -9.62 2.59 1.92
N GLY A 366 -9.27 1.46 1.32
CA GLY A 366 -9.96 0.86 0.18
C GLY A 366 -9.54 1.44 -1.17
N GLU A 367 -8.70 2.47 -1.21
CA GLU A 367 -8.20 3.03 -2.46
C GLU A 367 -7.09 2.16 -3.04
N THR A 368 -7.11 1.94 -4.36
CA THR A 368 -5.97 1.30 -5.03
C THR A 368 -4.81 2.28 -5.05
N ARG A 369 -3.67 1.93 -4.43
CA ARG A 369 -2.43 2.74 -4.48
C ARG A 369 -1.20 1.88 -4.68
N LEU A 370 -0.17 2.46 -5.31
CA LEU A 370 1.17 1.88 -5.36
C LEU A 370 2.00 2.48 -4.22
N ILE A 371 2.98 1.72 -3.74
CA ILE A 371 3.89 2.18 -2.69
C ILE A 371 5.20 2.55 -3.34
N GLY A 372 5.66 3.77 -3.07
CA GLY A 372 6.97 4.26 -3.47
C GLY A 372 7.91 4.38 -2.27
N GLY A 373 9.21 4.35 -2.51
CA GLY A 373 10.21 4.72 -1.52
C GLY A 373 11.55 4.06 -1.74
N SER A 374 12.52 4.37 -0.88
CA SER A 374 13.87 3.81 -0.99
C SER A 374 13.81 2.29 -0.92
N ALA A 375 14.24 1.64 -2.00
CA ALA A 375 14.40 0.20 -2.09
C ALA A 375 15.87 -0.22 -1.85
N ASP A 376 16.65 0.66 -1.21
CA ASP A 376 18.07 0.45 -0.96
C ASP A 376 18.31 -0.42 0.26
N THR A 377 17.41 -0.47 1.23
CA THR A 377 17.54 -1.43 2.35
C THR A 377 16.21 -2.13 2.57
N MET A 378 16.21 -3.44 2.42
CA MET A 378 15.08 -4.26 2.85
C MET A 378 15.50 -5.65 3.27
N TYR A 379 14.68 -6.25 4.13
CA TYR A 379 14.85 -7.64 4.53
C TYR A 379 13.58 -8.43 4.20
N ILE A 380 13.78 -9.58 3.58
CA ILE A 380 12.74 -10.52 3.16
C ILE A 380 12.91 -11.82 3.97
N PRO A 381 11.96 -12.20 4.84
CA PRO A 381 11.98 -13.48 5.52
C PRO A 381 11.97 -14.64 4.52
N GLY A 382 12.76 -15.68 4.79
CA GLY A 382 12.98 -16.78 3.87
C GLY A 382 11.70 -17.51 3.48
N ARG A 383 10.78 -17.66 4.44
CA ARG A 383 9.45 -18.27 4.23
C ARG A 383 8.57 -17.50 3.24
N HIS A 384 8.83 -16.21 3.05
CA HIS A 384 8.06 -15.35 2.13
C HIS A 384 8.74 -15.16 0.77
N ARG A 385 9.94 -15.71 0.56
CA ARG A 385 10.71 -15.54 -0.68
C ARG A 385 9.91 -15.90 -1.92
N ARG A 386 9.27 -17.08 -1.90
CA ARG A 386 8.59 -17.61 -3.09
C ARG A 386 7.45 -16.70 -3.54
N ILE A 387 6.53 -16.36 -2.64
CA ILE A 387 5.41 -15.46 -2.96
C ILE A 387 5.90 -14.06 -3.34
N PHE A 388 6.97 -13.57 -2.69
CA PHE A 388 7.60 -12.30 -3.04
C PHE A 388 8.11 -12.33 -4.48
N MET A 389 8.85 -13.37 -4.88
CA MET A 389 9.36 -13.52 -6.24
C MET A 389 8.24 -13.66 -7.28
N GLU A 390 7.23 -14.47 -6.99
CA GLU A 390 6.08 -14.65 -7.88
C GLU A 390 5.41 -13.31 -8.20
N VAL A 391 5.17 -12.47 -7.18
CA VAL A 391 4.61 -11.12 -7.37
C VAL A 391 5.62 -10.18 -8.05
N LEU A 392 6.88 -10.16 -7.64
CA LEU A 392 7.91 -9.29 -8.23
C LEU A 392 8.09 -9.56 -9.73
N SER A 393 7.97 -10.82 -10.17
CA SER A 393 8.10 -11.19 -11.58
C SER A 393 7.07 -10.51 -12.48
N LEU A 394 5.87 -10.24 -11.98
CA LEU A 394 4.83 -9.51 -12.72
C LEU A 394 5.28 -8.07 -13.03
N PHE A 395 6.03 -7.44 -12.13
CA PHE A 395 6.60 -6.10 -12.34
C PHE A 395 7.78 -6.13 -13.31
N LEU A 396 8.54 -7.22 -13.36
CA LEU A 396 9.65 -7.40 -14.32
C LEU A 396 9.17 -7.55 -15.77
N GLU A 397 7.93 -7.99 -15.99
CA GLU A 397 7.29 -8.03 -17.31
C GLU A 397 7.07 -6.63 -17.90
N THR A 398 7.19 -5.57 -17.09
CA THR A 398 7.01 -4.18 -17.51
C THR A 398 8.29 -3.37 -17.32
N THR A 399 8.26 -2.07 -17.60
CA THR A 399 9.36 -1.15 -17.30
C THR A 399 9.15 -0.42 -15.97
N CYS A 400 8.47 -1.06 -15.01
CA CYS A 400 8.22 -0.49 -13.68
C CYS A 400 9.54 -0.24 -12.95
N PHE A 401 9.67 0.92 -12.30
CA PHE A 401 10.85 1.30 -11.55
C PHE A 401 10.96 0.55 -10.21
N LEU A 402 12.18 0.17 -9.80
CA LEU A 402 12.47 -0.57 -8.56
C LEU A 402 11.77 0.03 -7.35
N GLU A 403 11.92 1.34 -7.15
CA GLU A 403 11.42 2.05 -5.96
C GLU A 403 9.89 2.12 -5.90
N ILE A 404 9.19 1.57 -6.91
CA ILE A 404 7.75 1.32 -6.88
C ILE A 404 7.48 -0.18 -6.83
N ALA A 405 8.10 -0.95 -7.73
CA ALA A 405 7.90 -2.39 -7.88
C ALA A 405 8.15 -3.14 -6.56
N VAL A 406 9.30 -2.93 -5.94
CA VAL A 406 9.74 -3.65 -4.76
C VAL A 406 8.93 -3.23 -3.52
N PRO A 407 8.80 -1.93 -3.19
CA PRO A 407 7.97 -1.52 -2.06
C PRO A 407 6.52 -1.98 -2.20
N THR A 408 5.94 -1.89 -3.39
CA THR A 408 4.59 -2.39 -3.65
C THR A 408 4.52 -3.90 -3.43
N THR A 409 5.49 -4.67 -3.95
CA THR A 409 5.56 -6.12 -3.77
C THR A 409 5.64 -6.51 -2.30
N LEU A 410 6.51 -5.85 -1.51
CA LEU A 410 6.62 -6.08 -0.06
C LEU A 410 5.26 -5.94 0.63
N HIS A 411 4.54 -4.85 0.37
CA HIS A 411 3.24 -4.60 1.00
C HIS A 411 2.12 -5.52 0.50
N LEU A 412 2.21 -6.01 -0.73
CA LEU A 412 1.28 -7.00 -1.27
C LEU A 412 1.43 -8.35 -0.55
N VAL A 413 2.65 -8.80 -0.31
CA VAL A 413 2.91 -10.18 0.16
C VAL A 413 3.01 -10.32 1.68
N ALA A 414 3.45 -9.30 2.40
CA ALA A 414 3.84 -9.43 3.82
C ALA A 414 2.66 -9.68 4.77
N PRO A 415 2.24 -10.87 5.23
CA PRO A 415 0.90 -11.21 5.81
C PRO A 415 0.12 -10.18 6.66
N ARG A 416 -1.23 -10.19 6.64
CA ARG A 416 -2.08 -9.14 7.31
C ARG A 416 -1.84 -8.97 8.81
N HIS A 417 -1.45 -10.04 9.49
CA HIS A 417 -1.20 -10.08 10.93
C HIS A 417 0.29 -9.91 11.28
N GLU A 418 1.15 -9.81 10.26
CA GLU A 418 2.57 -9.58 10.43
C GLU A 418 2.89 -8.11 10.11
N PRO A 419 3.60 -7.41 10.99
CA PRO A 419 4.01 -6.05 10.70
C PRO A 419 5.15 -6.02 9.67
N ILE A 420 5.29 -4.88 9.01
CA ILE A 420 6.57 -4.49 8.39
C ILE A 420 7.32 -3.67 9.44
N LEU A 421 8.58 -3.99 9.70
CA LEU A 421 9.42 -3.23 10.63
C LEU A 421 10.05 -2.03 9.92
N PHE A 422 9.91 -0.86 10.53
CA PHE A 422 10.39 0.40 9.96
C PHE A 422 11.91 0.51 10.08
N VAL A 423 12.58 0.65 8.93
CA VAL A 423 14.02 0.90 8.84
C VAL A 423 14.26 2.39 8.65
N ASP A 424 15.08 2.99 9.53
CA ASP A 424 15.61 4.34 9.41
C ASP A 424 16.69 4.41 8.34
N HIS A 425 16.24 4.41 7.08
CA HIS A 425 17.07 4.60 5.91
C HIS A 425 17.20 6.08 5.54
N TRP A 426 18.43 6.53 5.29
CA TRP A 426 18.72 7.90 4.89
C TRP A 426 19.30 7.97 3.47
N TRP A 427 18.71 8.81 2.62
CA TRP A 427 19.30 9.19 1.34
C TRP A 427 20.03 10.52 1.50
N ILE A 428 21.35 10.50 1.32
CA ILE A 428 22.18 11.70 1.48
C ILE A 428 22.76 12.13 0.14
N TYR A 429 22.60 13.41 -0.15
CA TYR A 429 23.12 14.05 -1.37
C TYR A 429 24.23 15.05 -1.09
N GLN A 430 24.47 15.34 0.19
CA GLN A 430 25.46 16.31 0.64
C GLN A 430 26.41 15.62 1.62
N PRO A 431 27.72 15.92 1.54
CA PRO A 431 28.69 15.43 2.50
C PRO A 431 28.31 15.79 3.95
N PRO A 432 28.77 15.01 4.94
CA PRO A 432 29.74 13.93 4.79
C PRO A 432 29.12 12.60 4.32
N PHE A 433 29.77 11.91 3.38
CA PHE A 433 29.34 10.60 2.84
C PHE A 433 29.98 9.42 3.60
N ASN A 434 30.18 9.59 4.90
CA ASN A 434 30.93 8.66 5.75
C ASN A 434 30.30 8.55 7.16
N ALA A 435 30.97 7.85 8.08
CA ALA A 435 30.46 7.61 9.43
C ALA A 435 30.26 8.88 10.28
N SER A 436 30.84 10.03 9.91
CA SER A 436 30.55 11.31 10.58
C SER A 436 29.09 11.72 10.44
N PHE A 437 28.43 11.41 9.31
CA PHE A 437 27.00 11.68 9.12
C PHE A 437 26.16 10.98 10.19
N VAL A 438 26.45 9.70 10.45
CA VAL A 438 25.72 8.89 11.42
C VAL A 438 25.83 9.50 12.81
N ARG A 439 27.05 9.86 13.23
CA ARG A 439 27.29 10.47 14.55
C ARG A 439 26.59 11.82 14.67
N GLN A 440 26.63 12.65 13.63
CA GLN A 440 25.89 13.91 13.61
C GLN A 440 24.39 13.68 13.78
N LYS A 441 23.80 12.70 13.08
CA LYS A 441 22.39 12.36 13.23
C LYS A 441 22.05 11.86 14.62
N TRP A 442 22.90 11.04 15.22
CA TRP A 442 22.75 10.63 16.62
C TRP A 442 22.81 11.82 17.59
N GLU A 443 23.69 12.80 17.37
CA GLU A 443 23.78 14.03 18.18
C GLU A 443 22.53 14.93 18.02
N GLU A 444 21.95 14.96 16.82
CA GLU A 444 20.69 15.63 16.51
C GLU A 444 19.45 14.87 17.05
N GLY A 445 19.64 13.68 17.64
CA GLY A 445 18.57 12.85 18.21
C GLY A 445 17.89 11.89 17.22
N TYR A 446 18.34 11.86 15.96
CA TYR A 446 17.89 10.93 14.94
C TYR A 446 18.56 9.56 15.10
N GLU A 447 17.96 8.53 14.51
CA GLU A 447 18.59 7.22 14.36
C GLU A 447 18.94 6.97 12.90
N VAL A 448 19.98 6.16 12.66
CA VAL A 448 20.41 5.75 11.32
C VAL A 448 20.64 4.25 11.35
N ASP A 449 19.70 3.51 10.79
CA ASP A 449 19.83 2.05 10.62
C ASP A 449 20.68 1.75 9.39
N THR A 450 20.43 2.48 8.31
CA THR A 450 21.20 2.44 7.07
C THR A 450 21.22 3.79 6.38
N PHE A 451 22.17 4.02 5.48
CA PHE A 451 22.09 5.15 4.55
C PHE A 451 22.79 4.85 3.24
N HIS A 452 22.28 5.43 2.17
CA HIS A 452 22.81 5.31 0.80
C HIS A 452 23.81 6.44 0.49
N THR A 453 24.66 6.23 -0.52
CA THR A 453 25.78 7.13 -0.88
C THR A 453 26.94 7.08 0.12
N PHE A 454 27.17 5.95 0.80
CA PHE A 454 28.38 5.73 1.58
C PHE A 454 29.57 5.46 0.66
N HIS A 455 30.65 6.20 0.86
CA HIS A 455 31.87 6.01 0.10
C HIS A 455 32.93 5.25 0.90
N TRP A 456 33.19 4.02 0.48
CA TRP A 456 34.24 3.15 1.03
C TRP A 456 35.67 3.64 0.71
N GLY A 457 35.82 4.51 -0.29
CA GLY A 457 37.09 5.11 -0.70
C GLY A 457 36.96 6.61 -0.89
N GLU A 458 37.98 7.23 -1.48
CA GLU A 458 38.01 8.66 -1.78
C GLU A 458 38.40 8.87 -3.24
N ARG A 459 37.93 9.97 -3.83
CA ARG A 459 38.43 10.40 -5.14
C ARG A 459 39.74 11.15 -4.93
N ASP A 460 40.77 10.74 -5.66
CA ASP A 460 42.02 11.49 -5.70
C ASP A 460 41.90 12.75 -6.59
N GLY A 461 43.01 13.48 -6.72
CA GLY A 461 43.09 14.69 -7.55
C GLY A 461 42.82 14.45 -9.05
N ASP A 462 42.89 13.20 -9.51
CA ASP A 462 42.60 12.79 -10.88
C ASP A 462 41.16 12.26 -11.04
N ASN A 463 40.32 12.44 -10.01
CA ASN A 463 38.94 11.98 -9.97
C ASN A 463 38.79 10.44 -10.03
N VAL A 464 39.87 9.71 -9.71
CA VAL A 464 39.88 8.24 -9.63
C VAL A 464 39.57 7.82 -8.19
N TRP A 465 38.63 6.88 -8.04
CA TRP A 465 38.34 6.30 -6.75
C TRP A 465 39.51 5.43 -6.27
N ARG A 466 40.04 5.77 -5.11
CA ARG A 466 41.03 4.99 -4.39
C ARG A 466 40.50 4.53 -3.06
N ALA A 467 40.93 3.35 -2.69
CA ALA A 467 40.57 2.72 -1.45
C ALA A 467 41.13 3.54 -0.27
N ASN A 468 40.28 3.99 0.68
CA ASN A 468 40.72 4.60 1.94
C ASN A 468 40.49 3.63 3.12
N TYR A 469 41.56 3.05 3.66
CA TYR A 469 41.48 2.11 4.78
C TYR A 469 41.05 2.77 6.11
N GLU A 470 41.18 4.08 6.26
CA GLU A 470 40.71 4.79 7.46
C GLU A 470 39.20 4.64 7.64
N ASN A 471 38.44 4.52 6.54
CA ASN A 471 37.01 4.23 6.58
C ASN A 471 36.71 2.87 7.24
N VAL A 472 37.51 1.83 7.00
CA VAL A 472 37.34 0.51 7.64
C VAL A 472 37.46 0.63 9.17
N VAL A 473 38.49 1.33 9.63
CA VAL A 473 38.74 1.55 11.06
C VAL A 473 37.62 2.40 11.67
N ASP A 474 37.21 3.47 10.99
CA ASP A 474 36.16 4.34 11.50
C ASP A 474 34.79 3.65 11.57
N ILE A 475 34.48 2.79 10.61
CA ILE A 475 33.24 2.01 10.62
C ILE A 475 33.25 1.00 11.75
N ARG A 476 34.35 0.27 11.99
CA ARG A 476 34.46 -0.62 13.16
C ARG A 476 34.25 0.13 14.47
N ARG A 477 34.80 1.34 14.58
CA ARG A 477 34.56 2.23 15.73
C ARG A 477 33.09 2.65 15.82
N LEU A 478 32.47 3.07 14.73
CA LEU A 478 31.05 3.41 14.66
C LEU A 478 30.16 2.24 15.12
N LEU A 479 30.44 1.01 14.67
CA LEU A 479 29.68 -0.17 15.08
C LEU A 479 29.86 -0.46 16.57
N ARG A 480 31.04 -0.22 17.16
CA ARG A 480 31.24 -0.30 18.61
C ARG A 480 30.39 0.73 19.36
N GLU A 481 30.44 1.99 18.93
CA GLU A 481 29.65 3.07 19.51
C GLU A 481 28.14 2.78 19.40
N SER A 482 27.69 2.25 18.25
CA SER A 482 26.30 1.82 18.10
C SER A 482 25.96 0.67 19.04
N ALA A 483 26.82 -0.34 19.18
CA ALA A 483 26.56 -1.45 20.09
C ALA A 483 26.37 -1.01 21.55
N GLU A 484 27.19 -0.05 22.00
CA GLU A 484 27.05 0.58 23.31
C GLU A 484 25.71 1.31 23.45
N ARG A 485 25.34 2.13 22.45
CA ARG A 485 24.05 2.83 22.39
C ARG A 485 22.86 1.86 22.41
N GLN A 486 22.96 0.76 21.65
CA GLN A 486 21.92 -0.25 21.47
C GLN A 486 21.89 -1.29 22.60
N GLN A 487 22.84 -1.22 23.55
CA GLN A 487 22.99 -2.19 24.65
C GLN A 487 23.05 -3.64 24.14
N VAL A 488 23.84 -3.89 23.11
CA VAL A 488 24.08 -5.23 22.57
C VAL A 488 25.52 -5.67 22.81
N VAL A 489 25.70 -6.95 23.10
CA VAL A 489 27.03 -7.56 23.15
C VAL A 489 27.50 -7.75 21.72
N PHE A 490 28.44 -6.91 21.29
CA PHE A 490 28.88 -6.88 19.90
C PHE A 490 30.40 -7.07 19.81
N PRO A 491 30.87 -8.15 19.17
CA PRO A 491 32.29 -8.33 18.96
C PRO A 491 32.76 -7.38 17.86
N VAL A 492 33.92 -6.75 18.06
CA VAL A 492 34.59 -5.92 17.05
C VAL A 492 36.05 -6.32 17.04
N ARG A 493 36.62 -6.50 15.84
CA ARG A 493 38.06 -6.77 15.68
C ARG A 493 38.94 -5.62 16.13
#